data_AF-B3RQP5-F1
#
_entry.id   AF-B3RQP5-F1
#
_cell.length_a   1.000
_cell.length_b   1.000
_cell.length_c   1.000
_cell.angle_alpha   90.00
_cell.angle_beta   90.00
_cell.angle_gamma   90.00
#
_symmetry.space_group_name_H-M   'P 1'
#
loop_
_entity.id
_entity.type
_entity.pdbx_description
1 polymer ?
#
loop_
_entity_poly.entity_id
_entity_poly.type
_entity_poly.pdbx_seq_one_letter_code
_entity_poly.pdbx_strand_id
1 'polypeptide(L)'
;MSACLIAVGLKPSQIEEFLNQDTRKLLMDHSCGYLSLLPNILQKYGWNPGKRLLHWFGETLENVTGNADITFWEVYEGFGIELCIVATNLNLMSVEYFHPKTSPNMPIRKAVRMSMSIPGIFQSVLHKNHEHFDVYVDGGLLCNYPIHAFDGWWLSMKPEDSFLRKLQPLNDLPRLFDKSERFGVWNDKTIGLMLYSRTENEFLKTYLSARDGCQPPLPPRTKLSIAREKIRQKQQIMMRDHSKVVKAIERFLKVLAESNIDEDAIIDKTELKLAFSDKEKFSDDDAYLLFGKDYTLASAFETLDTDGDGSITFQELVNFVEKRGVSLQARFEGLNRKEINGLGDFMVNLQEALSINVKKVYVEKRDVERTIGIDTDYIETTDFELLKEDREFLLEVGRRSARAFLYDFLKRKNPPRKTAADYKRSRRMEALRHQQLLRRRSEQILGLSSGSQSKNKKSLSGRKKVSIKKNAKNPMMRQITEETEITDSDASDISSTGGKDTRRLNPINNRPRTRTWDN
;
A
#
# COMPACT_ATOMS: atom_id res chain seq x y z
N MET A 1 6.53 -8.72 -5.05
CA MET A 1 7.26 -9.85 -4.45
C MET A 1 6.39 -10.75 -3.58
N SER A 2 5.78 -10.24 -2.49
CA SER A 2 5.00 -11.07 -1.55
C SER A 2 3.85 -11.85 -2.20
N ALA A 3 3.10 -11.22 -3.12
CA ALA A 3 2.03 -11.89 -3.87
C ALA A 3 2.55 -13.10 -4.68
N CYS A 4 3.76 -13.02 -5.24
CA CYS A 4 4.37 -14.10 -6.01
C CYS A 4 4.75 -15.28 -5.12
N LEU A 5 5.34 -15.01 -3.95
CA LEU A 5 5.67 -16.05 -2.97
C LEU A 5 4.41 -16.80 -2.51
N ILE A 6 3.32 -16.07 -2.26
CA ILE A 6 2.03 -16.68 -1.93
C ILE A 6 1.49 -17.49 -3.12
N ALA A 7 1.58 -16.97 -4.34
CA ALA A 7 1.08 -17.63 -5.55
C ALA A 7 1.76 -18.96 -5.84
N VAL A 8 3.05 -19.10 -5.52
CA VAL A 8 3.80 -20.37 -5.65
C VAL A 8 3.68 -21.26 -4.40
N GLY A 9 2.81 -20.91 -3.45
CA GLY A 9 2.41 -21.77 -2.34
C GLY A 9 3.29 -21.69 -1.09
N LEU A 10 4.08 -20.63 -0.89
CA LEU A 10 4.80 -20.46 0.39
C LEU A 10 3.79 -20.26 1.52
N LYS A 11 4.04 -20.94 2.64
CA LYS A 11 3.23 -20.80 3.85
C LYS A 11 3.55 -19.45 4.55
N PRO A 12 2.59 -18.88 5.30
CA PRO A 12 2.81 -17.64 6.04
C PRO A 12 4.05 -17.67 6.95
N SER A 13 4.32 -18.80 7.61
CA SER A 13 5.50 -18.96 8.48
C SER A 13 6.82 -18.84 7.71
N GLN A 14 6.88 -19.35 6.47
CA GLN A 14 8.07 -19.24 5.62
C GLN A 14 8.28 -17.82 5.12
N ILE A 15 7.18 -17.11 4.83
CA ILE A 15 7.23 -15.69 4.46
C ILE A 15 7.69 -14.85 5.66
N GLU A 16 7.18 -15.13 6.85
CA GLU A 16 7.59 -14.46 8.09
C GLU A 16 9.06 -14.70 8.42
N GLU A 17 9.54 -15.94 8.29
CA GLU A 17 10.97 -16.27 8.45
C GLU A 17 11.84 -15.47 7.47
N PHE A 18 11.43 -15.39 6.20
CA PHE A 18 12.11 -14.55 5.21
C PHE A 18 12.13 -13.07 5.61
N LEU A 19 10.99 -12.51 6.01
CA LEU A 19 10.90 -11.10 6.44
C LEU A 19 11.73 -10.81 7.70
N ASN A 20 12.03 -11.84 8.50
CA ASN A 20 12.88 -11.74 9.67
C ASN A 20 14.39 -11.75 9.34
N GLN A 21 14.79 -12.15 8.13
CA GLN A 21 16.17 -12.06 7.66
C GLN A 21 16.59 -10.60 7.40
N ASP A 22 17.90 -10.36 7.28
CA ASP A 22 18.45 -9.03 6.99
C ASP A 22 18.21 -8.65 5.52
N THR A 23 16.99 -8.17 5.22
CA THR A 23 16.56 -7.74 3.88
C THR A 23 17.38 -6.56 3.35
N ARG A 24 18.09 -5.83 4.22
CA ARG A 24 18.97 -4.70 3.86
C ARG A 24 20.05 -5.12 2.88
N LYS A 25 20.76 -6.23 3.15
CA LYS A 25 21.86 -6.70 2.29
C LYS A 25 21.38 -7.15 0.91
N LEU A 26 20.10 -7.52 0.80
CA LEU A 26 19.45 -7.94 -0.43
C LEU A 26 18.97 -6.73 -1.26
N LEU A 27 18.49 -5.68 -0.60
CA LEU A 27 17.96 -4.47 -1.24
C LEU A 27 19.05 -3.44 -1.58
N MET A 28 20.07 -3.26 -0.73
CA MET A 28 21.14 -2.28 -0.94
C MET A 28 22.40 -2.95 -1.52
N ASP A 29 22.53 -2.94 -2.85
CA ASP A 29 23.55 -3.69 -3.62
C ASP A 29 24.53 -2.76 -4.36
N HIS A 30 24.78 -1.55 -3.83
CA HIS A 30 25.70 -0.60 -4.46
C HIS A 30 27.17 -0.90 -4.08
N SER A 31 28.05 -0.95 -5.07
CA SER A 31 29.50 -1.00 -4.86
C SER A 31 30.05 0.42 -4.65
N CYS A 32 30.44 0.73 -3.40
CA CYS A 32 31.21 1.92 -2.99
C CYS A 32 30.53 3.30 -3.15
N GLY A 33 29.98 3.84 -2.04
CA GLY A 33 29.80 5.28 -1.73
C GLY A 33 29.19 6.26 -2.76
N TYR A 34 29.18 7.54 -2.37
CA TYR A 34 28.67 8.70 -3.14
C TYR A 34 29.36 8.89 -4.51
N LEU A 35 30.52 8.25 -4.74
CA LEU A 35 31.29 8.32 -6.00
C LEU A 35 30.72 7.43 -7.11
N SER A 36 29.85 6.46 -6.78
CA SER A 36 29.17 5.60 -7.77
C SER A 36 27.82 6.18 -8.25
N LEU A 37 27.37 7.32 -7.70
CA LEU A 37 26.07 7.93 -8.01
C LEU A 37 25.99 8.45 -9.45
N LEU A 38 26.93 9.31 -9.84
CA LEU A 38 26.86 10.05 -11.11
C LEU A 38 26.86 9.13 -12.35
N PRO A 39 27.76 8.13 -12.48
CA PRO A 39 27.76 7.25 -13.65
C PRO A 39 26.55 6.31 -13.71
N ASN A 40 26.09 5.78 -12.57
CA ASN A 40 24.97 4.85 -12.52
C ASN A 40 23.61 5.53 -12.72
N ILE A 41 23.45 6.78 -12.28
CA ILE A 41 22.27 7.59 -12.58
C ILE A 41 22.24 7.96 -14.07
N LEU A 42 23.39 8.36 -14.65
CA LEU A 42 23.47 8.78 -16.05
C LEU A 42 23.38 7.62 -17.07
N GLN A 43 23.83 6.40 -16.75
CA GLN A 43 23.77 5.25 -17.67
C GLN A 43 22.66 4.24 -17.36
N LYS A 44 22.19 4.14 -16.12
CA LYS A 44 21.28 3.06 -15.67
C LYS A 44 20.07 3.55 -14.86
N TYR A 45 19.92 4.87 -14.72
CA TYR A 45 18.76 5.54 -14.13
C TYR A 45 18.43 5.08 -12.69
N GLY A 46 19.41 4.67 -11.87
CA GLY A 46 19.17 4.36 -10.46
C GLY A 46 20.41 3.95 -9.64
N TRP A 47 20.29 4.08 -8.31
CA TRP A 47 21.38 3.86 -7.35
C TRP A 47 21.70 2.36 -7.16
N ASN A 48 20.70 1.51 -6.95
CA ASN A 48 20.89 0.09 -6.66
C ASN A 48 20.60 -0.80 -7.89
N PRO A 49 21.52 -1.70 -8.30
CA PRO A 49 21.31 -2.59 -9.44
C PRO A 49 20.19 -3.63 -9.25
N GLY A 50 19.83 -3.95 -8.00
CA GLY A 50 18.79 -4.93 -7.67
C GLY A 50 19.11 -6.38 -8.08
N LYS A 51 20.39 -6.70 -8.28
CA LYS A 51 20.83 -8.03 -8.74
C LYS A 51 20.77 -9.06 -7.62
N ARG A 52 21.20 -8.73 -6.40
CA ARG A 52 21.07 -9.60 -5.22
C ARG A 52 19.64 -10.01 -4.93
N LEU A 53 18.72 -9.05 -4.90
CA LEU A 53 17.30 -9.33 -4.71
C LEU A 53 16.76 -10.28 -5.79
N LEU A 54 17.09 -10.04 -7.06
CA LEU A 54 16.66 -10.89 -8.16
C LEU A 54 17.23 -12.32 -8.08
N HIS A 55 18.51 -12.44 -7.70
CA HIS A 55 19.16 -13.74 -7.51
C HIS A 55 18.51 -14.53 -6.37
N TRP A 56 18.40 -13.91 -5.19
CA TRP A 56 17.77 -14.50 -4.01
C TRP A 56 16.32 -14.91 -4.30
N PHE A 57 15.57 -14.05 -5.00
CA PHE A 57 14.19 -14.37 -5.38
C PHE A 57 14.15 -15.55 -6.36
N GLY A 58 15.08 -15.62 -7.31
CA GLY A 58 15.25 -16.76 -8.21
C GLY A 58 15.55 -18.07 -7.46
N GLU A 59 16.49 -18.07 -6.52
CA GLU A 59 16.81 -19.25 -5.69
C GLU A 59 15.61 -19.70 -4.86
N THR A 60 14.85 -18.75 -4.32
CA THR A 60 13.62 -19.05 -3.57
C THR A 60 12.57 -19.72 -4.46
N LEU A 61 12.38 -19.22 -5.69
CA LEU A 61 11.49 -19.83 -6.67
C LEU A 61 11.97 -21.21 -7.10
N GLU A 62 13.28 -21.39 -7.32
CA GLU A 62 13.86 -22.68 -7.68
C GLU A 62 13.68 -23.72 -6.57
N ASN A 63 13.95 -23.35 -5.32
CA ASN A 63 13.75 -24.23 -4.16
C ASN A 63 12.29 -24.68 -4.03
N VAL A 64 11.34 -23.79 -4.34
CA VAL A 64 9.92 -24.06 -4.14
C VAL A 64 9.28 -24.73 -5.35
N THR A 65 9.69 -24.41 -6.57
CA THR A 65 9.03 -24.84 -7.81
C THR A 65 9.88 -25.80 -8.64
N GLY A 66 11.21 -25.79 -8.47
CA GLY A 66 12.19 -26.46 -9.33
C GLY A 66 12.63 -25.61 -10.53
N ASN A 67 12.14 -24.37 -10.66
CA ASN A 67 12.47 -23.48 -11.77
C ASN A 67 12.62 -22.02 -11.27
N ALA A 68 13.83 -21.47 -11.33
CA ALA A 68 14.10 -20.07 -10.98
C ALA A 68 13.37 -19.07 -11.89
N ASP A 69 13.09 -19.47 -13.13
CA ASP A 69 12.45 -18.67 -14.19
C ASP A 69 10.97 -19.04 -14.42
N ILE A 70 10.30 -19.65 -13.44
CA ILE A 70 8.89 -20.02 -13.57
C ILE A 70 8.05 -18.85 -14.10
N THR A 71 7.23 -19.15 -15.10
CA THR A 71 6.45 -18.17 -15.86
C THR A 71 5.05 -17.97 -15.29
N PHE A 72 4.36 -16.90 -15.70
CA PHE A 72 2.96 -16.67 -15.29
C PHE A 72 2.04 -17.83 -15.67
N TRP A 73 2.21 -18.39 -16.88
CA TRP A 73 1.42 -19.52 -17.34
C TRP A 73 1.65 -20.78 -16.50
N GLU A 74 2.92 -21.09 -16.19
CA GLU A 74 3.27 -22.22 -15.34
C GLU A 74 2.73 -22.05 -13.90
N VAL A 75 2.74 -20.82 -13.36
CA VAL A 75 2.08 -20.52 -12.08
C VAL A 75 0.58 -20.80 -12.15
N TYR A 76 -0.08 -20.33 -13.21
CA TYR A 76 -1.52 -20.54 -13.39
C TYR A 76 -1.87 -22.03 -13.57
N GLU A 77 -1.17 -22.77 -14.42
CA GLU A 77 -1.45 -24.19 -14.64
C GLU A 77 -1.07 -25.06 -13.43
N GLY A 78 0.08 -24.77 -12.83
CA GLY A 78 0.68 -25.54 -11.76
C GLY A 78 0.08 -25.28 -10.39
N PHE A 79 -0.33 -24.04 -10.10
CA PHE A 79 -0.86 -23.60 -8.81
C PHE A 79 -2.34 -23.22 -8.84
N GLY A 80 -2.93 -23.01 -10.03
CA GLY A 80 -4.30 -22.54 -10.16
C GLY A 80 -4.50 -21.10 -9.70
N ILE A 81 -3.43 -20.30 -9.69
CA ILE A 81 -3.42 -18.92 -9.19
C ILE A 81 -3.21 -17.94 -10.35
N GLU A 82 -4.13 -16.99 -10.48
CA GLU A 82 -4.01 -15.84 -11.37
C GLU A 82 -3.12 -14.77 -10.71
N LEU A 83 -1.83 -14.79 -11.02
CA LEU A 83 -0.89 -13.80 -10.52
C LEU A 83 -0.86 -12.56 -11.43
N CYS A 84 -1.10 -11.38 -10.87
CA CYS A 84 -0.91 -10.11 -11.56
C CYS A 84 0.22 -9.30 -10.91
N ILE A 85 1.14 -8.79 -11.72
CA ILE A 85 2.21 -7.89 -11.30
C ILE A 85 2.16 -6.64 -12.16
N VAL A 86 2.19 -5.47 -11.53
CA VAL A 86 2.05 -4.19 -12.22
C VAL A 86 3.38 -3.47 -12.28
N ALA A 87 3.72 -2.94 -13.46
CA ALA A 87 4.88 -2.07 -13.67
C ALA A 87 4.49 -0.88 -14.55
N THR A 88 5.37 0.11 -14.61
CA THR A 88 5.19 1.25 -15.51
C THR A 88 6.14 1.10 -16.71
N ASN A 89 5.58 1.08 -17.93
CA ASN A 89 6.35 1.13 -19.17
C ASN A 89 6.55 2.60 -19.57
N LEU A 90 7.79 3.09 -19.54
CA LEU A 90 8.10 4.50 -19.85
C LEU A 90 8.06 4.80 -21.34
N ASN A 91 8.29 3.81 -22.20
CA ASN A 91 8.25 3.98 -23.65
C ASN A 91 6.80 4.15 -24.15
N LEU A 92 5.87 3.38 -23.57
CA LEU A 92 4.44 3.47 -23.87
C LEU A 92 3.68 4.44 -22.95
N MET A 93 4.35 5.03 -21.96
CA MET A 93 3.77 5.92 -20.95
C MET A 93 2.52 5.32 -20.28
N SER A 94 2.53 4.01 -20.00
CA SER A 94 1.33 3.29 -19.57
C SER A 94 1.60 2.24 -18.48
N VAL A 95 0.53 1.83 -17.81
CA VAL A 95 0.54 0.75 -16.82
C VAL A 95 0.56 -0.58 -17.54
N GLU A 96 1.60 -1.36 -17.30
CA GLU A 96 1.73 -2.72 -17.79
C GLU A 96 1.24 -3.72 -16.73
N TYR A 97 0.34 -4.63 -17.12
CA TYR A 97 -0.19 -5.67 -16.24
C TYR A 97 0.36 -7.02 -16.69
N PHE A 98 1.42 -7.50 -16.03
CA PHE A 98 1.95 -8.84 -16.26
C PHE A 98 1.04 -9.87 -15.60
N HIS A 99 0.41 -10.72 -16.41
CA HIS A 99 -0.63 -11.67 -16.01
C HIS A 99 -0.57 -12.92 -16.92
N PRO A 100 -1.04 -14.11 -16.53
CA PRO A 100 -1.09 -15.28 -17.41
C PRO A 100 -1.77 -15.03 -18.76
N LYS A 101 -2.71 -14.08 -18.80
CA LYS A 101 -3.44 -13.69 -20.02
C LYS A 101 -2.66 -12.78 -20.96
N THR A 102 -1.88 -11.85 -20.41
CA THR A 102 -1.17 -10.80 -21.17
C THR A 102 0.29 -11.14 -21.41
N SER A 103 0.91 -11.89 -20.51
CA SER A 103 2.34 -12.21 -20.52
C SER A 103 2.63 -13.64 -20.03
N PRO A 104 1.99 -14.68 -20.63
CA PRO A 104 2.06 -16.06 -20.15
C PRO A 104 3.48 -16.59 -19.99
N ASN A 105 4.36 -16.28 -20.95
CA ASN A 105 5.72 -16.83 -21.02
C ASN A 105 6.76 -15.99 -20.27
N MET A 106 6.36 -14.90 -19.60
CA MET A 106 7.30 -14.05 -18.89
C MET A 106 7.69 -14.70 -17.55
N PRO A 107 8.99 -14.80 -17.21
CA PRO A 107 9.41 -15.22 -15.87
C PRO A 107 8.91 -14.26 -14.80
N ILE A 108 8.26 -14.77 -13.75
CA ILE A 108 7.65 -13.93 -12.72
C ILE A 108 8.71 -13.10 -11.97
N ARG A 109 9.93 -13.63 -11.79
CA ARG A 109 11.05 -12.90 -11.17
C ARG A 109 11.45 -11.64 -11.93
N LYS A 110 11.31 -11.67 -13.26
CA LYS A 110 11.61 -10.53 -14.11
C LYS A 110 10.55 -9.43 -13.95
N ALA A 111 9.28 -9.80 -13.97
CA ALA A 111 8.17 -8.88 -13.70
C ALA A 111 8.26 -8.27 -12.29
N VAL A 112 8.63 -9.05 -11.26
CA VAL A 112 8.91 -8.52 -9.91
C VAL A 112 10.04 -7.49 -9.94
N ARG A 113 11.15 -7.78 -10.63
CA ARG A 113 12.27 -6.84 -10.74
C ARG A 113 11.89 -5.54 -11.44
N MET A 114 11.04 -5.58 -12.46
CA MET A 114 10.48 -4.38 -13.09
C MET A 114 9.60 -3.59 -12.12
N SER A 115 8.65 -4.29 -11.49
CA SER A 115 7.66 -3.73 -10.57
C SER A 115 8.26 -3.05 -9.34
N MET A 116 9.48 -3.43 -8.92
CA MET A 116 10.20 -2.85 -7.76
C MET A 116 11.30 -1.84 -8.15
N SER A 117 11.33 -1.38 -9.41
CA SER A 117 12.36 -0.46 -9.92
C SER A 117 12.06 1.00 -9.58
N ILE A 118 12.02 1.33 -8.28
CA ILE A 118 11.69 2.68 -7.81
C ILE A 118 12.68 3.70 -8.40
N PRO A 119 12.22 4.67 -9.22
CA PRO A 119 13.09 5.66 -9.82
C PRO A 119 14.01 6.34 -8.81
N GLY A 120 15.29 6.51 -9.15
CA GLY A 120 16.31 7.09 -8.25
C GLY A 120 16.87 6.11 -7.22
N ILE A 121 16.08 5.18 -6.68
CA ILE A 121 16.53 4.18 -5.69
C ILE A 121 17.06 2.91 -6.36
N PHE A 122 16.33 2.36 -7.32
CA PHE A 122 16.69 1.14 -8.05
C PHE A 122 16.85 1.43 -9.54
N GLN A 123 17.80 0.76 -10.20
CA GLN A 123 18.01 0.89 -11.64
C GLN A 123 16.78 0.41 -12.41
N SER A 124 16.36 1.22 -13.38
CA SER A 124 15.33 0.84 -14.35
C SER A 124 15.71 -0.45 -15.09
N VAL A 125 14.71 -1.18 -15.56
CA VAL A 125 14.91 -2.45 -16.26
C VAL A 125 14.67 -2.26 -17.75
N LEU A 126 15.70 -2.47 -18.55
CA LEU A 126 15.58 -2.57 -19.99
C LEU A 126 15.11 -3.98 -20.35
N HIS A 127 13.94 -4.10 -20.98
CA HIS A 127 13.40 -5.37 -21.45
C HIS A 127 13.16 -5.34 -22.95
N LYS A 128 13.75 -6.30 -23.65
CA LYS A 128 13.41 -6.57 -25.05
C LYS A 128 12.00 -7.16 -25.18
N ASN A 129 11.10 -6.41 -25.82
CA ASN A 129 9.78 -6.81 -26.23
C ASN A 129 9.76 -6.94 -27.76
N HIS A 130 9.70 -8.17 -28.26
CA HIS A 130 9.84 -8.46 -29.70
C HIS A 130 11.07 -7.77 -30.33
N GLU A 131 10.86 -6.73 -31.11
CA GLU A 131 11.92 -6.00 -31.83
C GLU A 131 12.41 -4.75 -31.08
N HIS A 132 11.69 -4.31 -30.05
CA HIS A 132 11.99 -3.08 -29.32
C HIS A 132 12.54 -3.35 -27.92
N PHE A 133 13.24 -2.36 -27.37
CA PHE A 133 13.66 -2.37 -25.98
C PHE A 133 12.87 -1.29 -25.23
N ASP A 134 12.10 -1.75 -24.25
CA ASP A 134 11.30 -0.89 -23.39
C ASP A 134 11.97 -0.75 -22.02
N VAL A 135 11.83 0.43 -21.42
CA VAL A 135 12.32 0.77 -20.09
C VAL A 135 11.15 0.69 -19.11
N TYR A 136 11.32 -0.17 -18.10
CA TYR A 136 10.35 -0.35 -17.04
C TYR A 136 10.83 0.24 -15.72
N VAL A 137 9.89 0.87 -15.02
CA VAL A 137 10.05 1.36 -13.65
C VAL A 137 8.94 0.82 -12.74
N ASP A 138 9.04 1.15 -11.46
CA ASP A 138 8.11 0.75 -10.41
C ASP A 138 6.63 0.97 -10.79
N GLY A 139 5.78 0.00 -10.43
CA GLY A 139 4.35 0.07 -10.68
C GLY A 139 3.66 1.17 -9.88
N GLY A 140 4.22 1.56 -8.73
CA GLY A 140 3.72 2.61 -7.85
C GLY A 140 3.73 4.01 -8.45
N LEU A 141 4.47 4.22 -9.54
CA LEU A 141 4.46 5.48 -10.29
C LEU A 141 3.08 5.78 -10.90
N LEU A 142 2.47 4.78 -11.57
CA LEU A 142 1.17 4.93 -12.24
C LEU A 142 0.04 4.07 -11.65
N CYS A 143 0.32 3.12 -10.78
CA CYS A 143 -0.70 2.20 -10.24
C CYS A 143 -0.24 1.58 -8.92
N ASN A 144 -0.18 2.41 -7.87
CA ASN A 144 0.28 1.99 -6.54
C ASN A 144 -0.69 1.05 -5.79
N TYR A 145 -1.96 1.02 -6.20
CA TYR A 145 -2.98 0.19 -5.58
C TYR A 145 -3.87 -0.47 -6.64
N PRO A 146 -3.42 -1.55 -7.31
CA PRO A 146 -4.12 -2.17 -8.42
C PRO A 146 -5.30 -3.06 -7.96
N ILE A 147 -6.17 -2.53 -7.09
CA ILE A 147 -7.31 -3.29 -6.54
C ILE A 147 -8.31 -3.69 -7.64
N HIS A 148 -8.41 -2.89 -8.70
CA HIS A 148 -9.24 -3.16 -9.87
C HIS A 148 -8.68 -4.24 -10.81
N ALA A 149 -7.46 -4.75 -10.59
CA ALA A 149 -6.86 -5.73 -11.48
C ALA A 149 -7.72 -7.00 -11.66
N PHE A 150 -8.53 -7.33 -10.66
CA PHE A 150 -9.45 -8.47 -10.68
C PHE A 150 -10.91 -8.07 -10.92
N ASP A 151 -11.15 -6.83 -11.36
CA ASP A 151 -12.46 -6.35 -11.83
C ASP A 151 -12.57 -6.52 -13.35
N GLY A 152 -13.81 -6.51 -13.84
CA GLY A 152 -14.09 -6.57 -15.27
C GLY A 152 -13.64 -7.86 -15.94
N TRP A 153 -13.46 -7.78 -17.26
CA TRP A 153 -13.12 -8.92 -18.11
C TRP A 153 -11.63 -8.94 -18.49
N TRP A 154 -10.94 -7.80 -18.40
CA TRP A 154 -9.63 -7.60 -19.03
C TRP A 154 -8.60 -8.65 -18.62
N LEU A 155 -8.43 -8.89 -17.32
CA LEU A 155 -7.51 -9.91 -16.81
C LEU A 155 -8.17 -11.24 -16.48
N SER A 156 -9.51 -11.37 -16.59
CA SER A 156 -10.18 -12.63 -16.27
C SER A 156 -9.78 -13.76 -17.21
N MET A 157 -9.51 -14.94 -16.65
CA MET A 157 -9.19 -16.18 -17.40
C MET A 157 -10.44 -16.96 -17.88
N LYS A 158 -11.65 -16.42 -17.69
CA LYS A 158 -12.88 -17.06 -18.18
C LYS A 158 -12.91 -17.10 -19.72
N PRO A 159 -13.41 -18.17 -20.36
CA PRO A 159 -13.47 -18.28 -21.82
C PRO A 159 -14.23 -17.14 -22.52
N GLU A 160 -15.34 -16.70 -21.93
CA GLU A 160 -16.18 -15.57 -22.33
C GLU A 160 -15.44 -14.22 -22.31
N ASP A 161 -14.39 -14.10 -21.51
CA ASP A 161 -13.60 -12.88 -21.37
C ASP A 161 -12.32 -12.90 -22.23
N SER A 162 -12.17 -13.88 -23.13
CA SER A 162 -11.00 -13.97 -24.02
C SER A 162 -10.83 -12.72 -24.91
N PHE A 163 -9.57 -12.33 -25.16
CA PHE A 163 -9.28 -11.16 -26.00
C PHE A 163 -9.89 -11.25 -27.39
N LEU A 164 -9.89 -12.44 -28.01
CA LEU A 164 -10.49 -12.65 -29.32
C LEU A 164 -11.99 -12.33 -29.38
N ARG A 165 -12.70 -12.50 -28.27
CA ARG A 165 -14.14 -12.17 -28.18
C ARG A 165 -14.38 -10.72 -27.83
N LYS A 166 -13.56 -10.15 -26.93
CA LYS A 166 -13.78 -8.84 -26.33
C LYS A 166 -13.13 -7.68 -27.09
N LEU A 167 -12.08 -7.95 -27.87
CA LEU A 167 -11.42 -6.94 -28.72
C LEU A 167 -12.05 -6.88 -30.12
N GLN A 168 -13.39 -6.90 -30.17
CA GLN A 168 -14.16 -6.82 -31.41
C GLN A 168 -15.36 -5.87 -31.22
N PRO A 169 -15.69 -5.04 -32.23
CA PRO A 169 -14.94 -4.84 -33.48
C PRO A 169 -13.68 -3.97 -33.30
N LEU A 170 -12.65 -4.18 -34.13
CA LEU A 170 -11.35 -3.48 -34.00
C LEU A 170 -11.39 -1.97 -34.27
N ASN A 171 -12.43 -1.47 -34.95
CA ASN A 171 -12.61 -0.03 -35.17
C ASN A 171 -12.98 0.72 -33.87
N ASP A 172 -13.35 -0.01 -32.81
CA ASP A 172 -13.76 0.54 -31.52
C ASP A 172 -12.71 0.30 -30.42
N LEU A 173 -11.46 0.02 -30.81
CA LEU A 173 -10.36 -0.23 -29.88
C LEU A 173 -10.18 0.88 -28.82
N PRO A 174 -10.28 2.19 -29.14
CA PRO A 174 -10.15 3.23 -28.12
C PRO A 174 -11.16 3.07 -26.98
N ARG A 175 -12.43 2.75 -27.28
CA ARG A 175 -13.44 2.47 -26.26
C ARG A 175 -13.12 1.17 -25.53
N LEU A 176 -12.79 0.10 -26.25
CA LEU A 176 -12.49 -1.21 -25.65
C LEU A 176 -11.28 -1.20 -24.71
N PHE A 177 -10.34 -0.26 -24.91
CA PHE A 177 -9.19 -0.02 -24.04
C PHE A 177 -9.46 0.97 -22.90
N ASP A 178 -10.64 1.59 -22.86
CA ASP A 178 -11.07 2.42 -21.74
C ASP A 178 -11.06 1.61 -20.44
N LYS A 179 -10.65 2.25 -19.34
CA LYS A 179 -10.59 1.61 -18.03
C LYS A 179 -11.97 1.09 -17.60
N SER A 180 -13.02 1.86 -17.83
CA SER A 180 -14.40 1.49 -17.46
C SER A 180 -14.88 0.27 -18.24
N GLU A 181 -14.42 0.07 -19.47
CA GLU A 181 -14.77 -1.12 -20.26
C GLU A 181 -13.96 -2.35 -19.80
N ARG A 182 -12.66 -2.17 -19.55
CA ARG A 182 -11.75 -3.25 -19.14
C ARG A 182 -12.00 -3.74 -17.72
N PHE A 183 -12.26 -2.81 -16.79
CA PHE A 183 -12.30 -3.04 -15.34
C PHE A 183 -13.59 -2.50 -14.67
N GLY A 184 -14.61 -2.07 -15.42
CA GLY A 184 -15.78 -1.40 -14.81
C GLY A 184 -16.72 -2.30 -14.02
N VAL A 185 -16.65 -3.62 -14.21
CA VAL A 185 -17.47 -4.57 -13.44
C VAL A 185 -16.80 -4.85 -12.11
N TRP A 186 -17.37 -4.30 -11.05
CA TRP A 186 -16.90 -4.48 -9.68
C TRP A 186 -16.88 -5.95 -9.23
N ASN A 187 -15.76 -6.39 -8.66
CA ASN A 187 -15.64 -7.70 -8.02
C ASN A 187 -15.74 -7.57 -6.49
N ASP A 188 -16.81 -8.14 -5.94
CA ASP A 188 -17.12 -8.15 -4.50
C ASP A 188 -16.29 -9.16 -3.69
N LYS A 189 -15.53 -10.03 -4.35
CA LYS A 189 -14.62 -10.99 -3.73
C LYS A 189 -13.19 -10.51 -3.64
N THR A 190 -12.86 -9.40 -4.31
CA THR A 190 -11.54 -8.78 -4.21
C THR A 190 -11.35 -8.26 -2.79
N ILE A 191 -10.15 -8.47 -2.23
CA ILE A 191 -9.71 -7.82 -1.00
C ILE A 191 -8.36 -7.19 -1.28
N GLY A 192 -8.21 -5.92 -0.94
CA GLY A 192 -6.94 -5.20 -1.05
C GLY A 192 -6.34 -4.86 0.31
N LEU A 193 -5.02 -4.69 0.34
CA LEU A 193 -4.24 -4.31 1.52
C LEU A 193 -3.55 -2.97 1.24
N MET A 194 -3.90 -1.93 2.00
CA MET A 194 -3.35 -0.60 1.82
C MET A 194 -2.58 -0.19 3.07
N LEU A 195 -1.28 0.05 2.93
CA LEU A 195 -0.43 0.58 3.99
C LEU A 195 -0.41 2.10 3.89
N TYR A 196 -0.49 2.77 5.04
CA TYR A 196 -0.27 4.21 5.14
C TYR A 196 0.28 4.55 6.52
N SER A 197 1.19 5.52 6.58
CA SER A 197 1.64 6.10 7.85
C SER A 197 0.80 7.32 8.23
N ARG A 198 1.02 7.87 9.43
CA ARG A 198 0.34 9.11 9.86
C ARG A 198 0.78 10.35 9.08
N THR A 199 1.99 10.37 8.56
CA THR A 199 2.58 11.48 7.81
C THR A 199 2.27 11.41 6.32
N GLU A 200 2.00 10.22 5.78
CA GLU A 200 1.69 10.02 4.36
C GLU A 200 0.28 10.52 4.00
N ASN A 201 0.18 11.11 2.80
CA ASN A 201 -1.09 11.49 2.18
C ASN A 201 -1.64 10.31 1.39
N GLU A 202 -2.67 9.67 1.94
CA GLU A 202 -3.35 8.55 1.29
C GLU A 202 -4.85 8.84 1.17
N PHE A 203 -5.41 8.62 -0.02
CA PHE A 203 -6.75 9.08 -0.40
C PHE A 203 -7.85 8.43 0.45
N LEU A 204 -7.70 7.13 0.77
CA LEU A 204 -8.67 6.40 1.58
C LEU A 204 -8.40 6.48 3.09
N LYS A 205 -7.31 7.12 3.52
CA LYS A 205 -6.82 7.10 4.91
C LYS A 205 -7.89 7.49 5.91
N THR A 206 -8.61 8.60 5.69
CA THR A 206 -9.65 9.09 6.61
C THR A 206 -10.77 8.07 6.80
N TYR A 207 -11.14 7.34 5.75
CA TYR A 207 -12.21 6.35 5.82
C TYR A 207 -11.72 5.04 6.44
N LEU A 208 -10.48 4.64 6.14
CA LEU A 208 -9.89 3.41 6.65
C LEU A 208 -9.54 3.52 8.13
N SER A 209 -9.06 4.67 8.59
CA SER A 209 -8.71 4.92 10.00
C SER A 209 -9.93 5.10 10.91
N ALA A 210 -11.08 5.44 10.35
CA ALA A 210 -12.35 5.52 11.08
C ALA A 210 -12.93 4.14 11.44
N ARG A 211 -12.36 3.04 10.96
CA ARG A 211 -12.85 1.69 11.24
C ARG A 211 -12.55 1.29 12.69
N ASP A 212 -13.59 0.83 13.40
CA ASP A 212 -13.43 0.40 14.80
C ASP A 212 -12.39 -0.72 14.96
N GLY A 213 -11.44 -0.50 15.86
CA GLY A 213 -10.42 -1.48 16.23
C GLY A 213 -9.21 -1.58 15.30
N CYS A 214 -9.08 -0.68 14.30
CA CYS A 214 -7.89 -0.62 13.44
C CYS A 214 -6.76 0.29 13.97
N GLN A 215 -6.94 0.87 15.16
CA GLN A 215 -5.95 1.80 15.74
C GLN A 215 -4.65 1.07 16.09
N PRO A 216 -3.49 1.64 15.72
CA PRO A 216 -2.20 1.03 16.01
C PRO A 216 -1.98 0.91 17.54
N PRO A 217 -1.22 -0.11 18.00
CA PRO A 217 -0.78 -0.17 19.39
C PRO A 217 0.18 0.98 19.71
N LEU A 218 0.59 1.09 20.98
CA LEU A 218 1.63 2.05 21.34
C LEU A 218 2.94 1.71 20.60
N PRO A 219 3.60 2.69 19.98
CA PRO A 219 4.90 2.48 19.36
C PRO A 219 5.92 1.93 20.36
N PRO A 220 6.79 0.99 19.95
CA PRO A 220 7.93 0.57 20.75
C PRO A 220 8.90 1.76 20.93
N ARG A 221 9.77 1.70 21.94
CA ARG A 221 10.82 2.72 22.15
C ARG A 221 12.09 2.40 21.37
N THR A 222 12.04 2.59 20.06
CA THR A 222 13.15 2.40 19.12
C THR A 222 13.77 3.73 18.70
N LYS A 223 14.97 3.71 18.09
CA LYS A 223 15.58 4.94 17.55
C LYS A 223 14.67 5.61 16.51
N LEU A 224 14.04 4.81 15.65
CA LEU A 224 13.15 5.26 14.59
C LEU A 224 11.89 5.92 15.16
N SER A 225 11.15 5.23 16.03
CA SER A 225 9.95 5.76 16.68
C SER A 225 10.22 7.03 17.49
N ILE A 226 11.33 7.10 18.24
CA ILE A 226 11.72 8.31 19.01
C ILE A 226 12.03 9.48 18.06
N ALA A 227 12.73 9.23 16.95
CA ALA A 227 13.02 10.26 15.96
C ALA A 227 11.74 10.79 15.30
N ARG A 228 10.84 9.89 14.88
CA ARG A 228 9.54 10.23 14.28
C ARG A 228 8.63 10.95 15.27
N GLU A 229 8.64 10.56 16.55
CA GLU A 229 7.91 11.25 17.61
C GLU A 229 8.38 12.70 17.78
N LYS A 230 9.69 12.95 17.77
CA LYS A 230 10.23 14.32 17.85
C LYS A 230 9.80 15.16 16.65
N ILE A 231 9.85 14.60 15.45
CA ILE A 231 9.38 15.27 14.22
C ILE A 231 7.88 15.59 14.36
N ARG A 232 7.08 14.63 14.83
CA ARG A 232 5.65 14.80 15.05
C ARG A 232 5.34 15.89 16.07
N GLN A 233 6.04 15.92 17.20
CA GLN A 233 5.85 16.94 18.23
C GLN A 233 6.16 18.33 17.68
N LYS A 234 7.26 18.47 16.93
CA LYS A 234 7.58 19.72 16.22
C LYS A 234 6.47 20.09 15.25
N GLN A 235 6.00 19.16 14.42
CA GLN A 235 4.89 19.40 13.49
C GLN A 235 3.59 19.79 14.21
N GLN A 236 3.25 19.17 15.33
CA GLN A 236 2.06 19.52 16.11
C GLN A 236 2.16 20.90 16.76
N ILE A 237 3.33 21.26 17.28
CA ILE A 237 3.57 22.61 17.81
C ILE A 237 3.44 23.63 16.68
N MET A 238 4.13 23.39 15.56
CA MET A 238 4.03 24.23 14.36
C MET A 238 2.58 24.34 13.87
N MET A 239 1.81 23.24 13.82
CA MET A 239 0.40 23.25 13.41
C MET A 239 -0.50 24.00 14.39
N ARG A 240 -0.24 23.90 15.70
CA ARG A 240 -1.00 24.65 16.72
C ARG A 240 -0.75 26.14 16.60
N ASP A 241 0.51 26.54 16.47
CA ASP A 241 0.87 27.94 16.31
C ASP A 241 0.36 28.48 14.97
N HIS A 242 0.48 27.69 13.90
CA HIS A 242 -0.12 27.99 12.60
C HIS A 242 -1.65 28.11 12.67
N SER A 243 -2.34 27.27 13.44
CA SER A 243 -3.80 27.35 13.60
C SER A 243 -4.24 28.63 14.28
N LYS A 244 -3.44 29.18 15.21
CA LYS A 244 -3.70 30.49 15.80
C LYS A 244 -3.57 31.59 14.74
N VAL A 245 -2.51 31.56 13.93
CA VAL A 245 -2.27 32.52 12.84
C VAL A 245 -3.42 32.49 11.83
N VAL A 246 -3.88 31.29 11.45
CA VAL A 246 -5.04 31.12 10.57
C VAL A 246 -6.30 31.75 11.14
N LYS A 247 -6.62 31.50 12.42
CA LYS A 247 -7.82 32.06 13.05
C LYS A 247 -7.73 33.59 13.16
N ALA A 248 -6.54 34.12 13.40
CA ALA A 248 -6.31 35.56 13.37
C ALA A 248 -6.52 36.14 11.96
N ILE A 249 -6.02 35.49 10.91
CA ILE A 249 -6.27 35.87 9.51
C ILE A 249 -7.76 35.80 9.18
N GLU A 250 -8.47 34.74 9.57
CA GLU A 250 -9.90 34.59 9.34
C GLU A 250 -10.70 35.74 9.97
N ARG A 251 -10.39 36.10 11.22
CA ARG A 251 -10.99 37.26 11.89
C ARG A 251 -10.63 38.56 11.20
N PHE A 252 -9.36 38.74 10.84
CA PHE A 252 -8.89 39.94 10.16
C PHE A 252 -9.60 40.15 8.82
N LEU A 253 -9.67 39.12 7.97
CA LEU A 253 -10.38 39.16 6.69
C LEU A 253 -11.87 39.44 6.87
N LYS A 254 -12.50 38.85 7.88
CA LYS A 254 -13.92 39.10 8.19
C LYS A 254 -14.16 40.56 8.59
N VAL A 255 -13.31 41.10 9.46
CA VAL A 255 -13.43 42.49 9.92
C VAL A 255 -13.11 43.48 8.81
N LEU A 256 -12.13 43.17 7.95
CA LEU A 256 -11.87 43.93 6.72
C LEU A 256 -13.09 43.95 5.80
N ALA A 257 -13.72 42.80 5.55
CA ALA A 257 -14.91 42.72 4.71
C ALA A 257 -16.11 43.49 5.30
N GLU A 258 -16.26 43.52 6.63
CA GLU A 258 -17.30 44.30 7.32
C GLU A 258 -16.99 45.80 7.38
N SER A 259 -15.71 46.18 7.23
CA SER A 259 -15.24 47.57 7.28
C SER A 259 -14.99 48.19 5.90
N ASN A 260 -15.16 47.39 4.84
CA ASN A 260 -15.18 47.85 3.46
C ASN A 260 -16.49 48.59 3.23
N ILE A 261 -16.42 49.92 3.17
CA ILE A 261 -17.60 50.80 3.15
C ILE A 261 -18.11 50.98 1.73
N ASP A 262 -17.22 50.94 0.74
CA ASP A 262 -17.56 51.16 -0.66
C ASP A 262 -17.82 49.86 -1.44
N GLU A 263 -17.68 48.70 -0.79
CA GLU A 263 -17.84 47.34 -1.31
C GLU A 263 -16.95 47.07 -2.54
N ASP A 264 -15.83 47.77 -2.67
CA ASP A 264 -14.91 47.58 -3.79
C ASP A 264 -13.87 46.47 -3.52
N ALA A 265 -12.99 46.21 -4.48
CA ALA A 265 -12.00 45.12 -4.39
C ALA A 265 -10.68 45.55 -3.70
N ILE A 266 -10.64 46.77 -3.17
CA ILE A 266 -9.48 47.48 -2.66
C ILE A 266 -9.76 47.84 -1.20
N ILE A 267 -8.74 47.91 -0.35
CA ILE A 267 -8.88 48.37 1.03
C ILE A 267 -8.00 49.59 1.22
N ASP A 268 -8.61 50.70 1.61
CA ASP A 268 -7.88 51.94 1.89
C ASP A 268 -7.41 52.05 3.36
N LYS A 269 -6.63 53.09 3.66
CA LYS A 269 -6.11 53.32 5.01
C LYS A 269 -7.19 53.64 6.05
N THR A 270 -8.30 54.19 5.63
CA THR A 270 -9.47 54.54 6.47
C THR A 270 -10.21 53.27 6.87
N GLU A 271 -10.46 52.38 5.93
CA GLU A 271 -11.11 51.09 6.11
C GLU A 271 -10.24 50.15 6.94
N LEU A 272 -8.93 50.13 6.70
CA LEU A 272 -8.00 49.42 7.57
C LEU A 272 -8.06 49.97 9.00
N LYS A 273 -8.18 51.29 9.18
CA LYS A 273 -8.30 51.91 10.52
C LYS A 273 -9.59 51.49 11.21
N LEU A 274 -10.70 51.40 10.48
CA LEU A 274 -11.98 50.91 11.01
C LEU A 274 -11.87 49.46 11.44
N ALA A 275 -11.23 48.63 10.61
CA ALA A 275 -11.01 47.22 10.91
C ALA A 275 -10.19 47.01 12.20
N PHE A 276 -9.17 47.85 12.43
CA PHE A 276 -8.38 47.81 13.66
C PHE A 276 -9.07 48.42 14.88
N SER A 277 -10.18 49.15 14.69
CA SER A 277 -10.94 49.79 15.77
C SER A 277 -11.96 48.83 16.40
N ASP A 278 -12.44 47.82 15.68
CA ASP A 278 -13.33 46.77 16.20
C ASP A 278 -12.54 45.70 16.97
N LYS A 279 -12.16 46.05 18.22
CA LYS A 279 -11.38 45.18 19.12
C LYS A 279 -12.14 43.95 19.63
N GLU A 280 -13.47 43.93 19.49
CA GLU A 280 -14.27 42.75 19.85
C GLU A 280 -14.12 41.64 18.81
N LYS A 281 -14.05 42.00 17.53
CA LYS A 281 -13.89 41.02 16.44
C LYS A 281 -12.44 40.77 16.04
N PHE A 282 -11.56 41.76 16.20
CA PHE A 282 -10.12 41.64 15.93
C PHE A 282 -9.29 42.17 17.10
N SER A 283 -8.83 41.25 17.95
CA SER A 283 -8.13 41.58 19.19
C SER A 283 -6.68 42.05 18.97
N ASP A 284 -6.11 42.74 19.96
CA ASP A 284 -4.69 43.11 19.93
C ASP A 284 -3.77 41.87 19.86
N ASP A 285 -4.17 40.75 20.48
CA ASP A 285 -3.44 39.49 20.38
C ASP A 285 -3.42 38.94 18.93
N ASP A 286 -4.53 39.07 18.20
CA ASP A 286 -4.60 38.72 16.78
C ASP A 286 -3.69 39.65 15.96
N ALA A 287 -3.72 40.96 16.23
CA ALA A 287 -2.85 41.94 15.57
C ALA A 287 -1.36 41.69 15.85
N TYR A 288 -0.98 41.37 17.09
CA TYR A 288 0.41 41.01 17.44
C TYR A 288 0.87 39.75 16.70
N LEU A 289 -0.02 38.78 16.53
CA LEU A 289 0.27 37.54 15.82
C LEU A 289 0.48 37.78 14.31
N LEU A 290 -0.28 38.72 13.73
CA LEU A 290 -0.26 39.04 12.30
C LEU A 290 0.71 40.13 11.88
N PHE A 291 1.10 41.04 12.76
CA PHE A 291 1.93 42.20 12.41
C PHE A 291 3.19 42.32 13.28
N GLY A 292 3.28 41.56 14.38
CA GLY A 292 4.39 41.60 15.32
C GLY A 292 4.07 42.46 16.56
N LYS A 293 4.91 42.34 17.61
CA LYS A 293 4.67 43.02 18.90
C LYS A 293 4.80 44.54 18.84
N ASP A 294 5.56 45.06 17.89
CA ASP A 294 5.81 46.49 17.72
C ASP A 294 4.92 47.10 16.63
N TYR A 295 3.77 46.48 16.33
CA TYR A 295 2.91 46.96 15.26
C TYR A 295 2.32 48.32 15.57
N THR A 296 2.28 49.18 14.56
CA THR A 296 1.47 50.39 14.52
C THR A 296 0.52 50.28 13.34
N LEU A 297 -0.56 51.07 13.32
CA LEU A 297 -1.47 51.10 12.16
C LEU A 297 -0.71 51.46 10.86
N ALA A 298 0.28 52.36 10.96
CA ALA A 298 1.13 52.75 9.83
C ALA A 298 1.99 51.58 9.35
N SER A 299 2.69 50.88 10.26
CA SER A 299 3.53 49.75 9.88
C SER A 299 2.71 48.55 9.39
N ALA A 300 1.49 48.36 9.90
CA ALA A 300 0.57 47.32 9.42
C ALA A 300 0.10 47.62 7.99
N PHE A 301 -0.23 48.89 7.70
CA PHE A 301 -0.57 49.35 6.35
C PHE A 301 0.60 49.14 5.38
N GLU A 302 1.82 49.58 5.74
CA GLU A 302 3.04 49.35 4.93
C GLU A 302 3.41 47.87 4.74
N THR A 303 2.97 46.99 5.66
CA THR A 303 3.18 45.54 5.52
C THR A 303 2.21 44.92 4.52
N LEU A 304 1.03 45.52 4.34
CA LEU A 304 -0.03 45.07 3.44
C LEU A 304 0.15 45.69 2.05
N ASP A 305 0.29 47.01 1.98
CA ASP A 305 0.57 47.80 0.78
C ASP A 305 2.05 47.60 0.36
N THR A 306 2.28 46.63 -0.52
CA THR A 306 3.62 46.18 -0.88
C THR A 306 4.21 47.02 -2.02
N ASP A 307 3.38 47.58 -2.89
CA ASP A 307 3.81 48.45 -3.99
C ASP A 307 3.82 49.94 -3.63
N GLY A 308 3.24 50.31 -2.49
CA GLY A 308 3.27 51.65 -1.91
C GLY A 308 2.31 52.61 -2.59
N ASP A 309 1.29 52.11 -3.28
CA ASP A 309 0.32 52.93 -4.01
C ASP A 309 -0.77 53.54 -3.10
N GLY A 310 -0.74 53.22 -1.81
CA GLY A 310 -1.69 53.71 -0.82
C GLY A 310 -3.00 52.92 -0.77
N SER A 311 -3.06 51.76 -1.43
CA SER A 311 -4.21 50.88 -1.53
C SER A 311 -3.78 49.44 -1.25
N ILE A 312 -4.65 48.62 -0.66
CA ILE A 312 -4.38 47.20 -0.43
C ILE A 312 -5.25 46.39 -1.38
N THR A 313 -4.64 45.82 -2.41
CA THR A 313 -5.32 44.96 -3.37
C THR A 313 -5.51 43.54 -2.83
N PHE A 314 -6.43 42.79 -3.43
CA PHE A 314 -6.60 41.36 -3.12
C PHE A 314 -5.30 40.56 -3.31
N GLN A 315 -4.48 40.89 -4.32
CA GLN A 315 -3.22 40.18 -4.57
C GLN A 315 -2.20 40.42 -3.46
N GLU A 316 -2.13 41.64 -2.93
CA GLU A 316 -1.23 41.98 -1.82
C GLU A 316 -1.70 41.34 -0.51
N LEU A 317 -3.01 41.30 -0.29
CA LEU A 317 -3.60 40.58 0.84
C LEU A 317 -3.28 39.08 0.78
N VAL A 318 -3.38 38.45 -0.40
CA VAL A 318 -2.97 37.06 -0.61
C VAL A 318 -1.48 36.89 -0.32
N ASN A 319 -0.63 37.78 -0.86
CA ASN A 319 0.81 37.74 -0.62
C ASN A 319 1.16 37.89 0.88
N PHE A 320 0.44 38.74 1.61
CA PHE A 320 0.59 38.90 3.06
C PHE A 320 0.25 37.61 3.81
N VAL A 321 -0.90 37.00 3.50
CA VAL A 321 -1.36 35.74 4.08
C VAL A 321 -0.33 34.62 3.81
N GLU A 322 0.22 34.56 2.59
CA GLU A 322 1.27 33.61 2.24
C GLU A 322 2.59 33.85 2.98
N LYS A 323 3.04 35.11 3.12
CA LYS A 323 4.23 35.49 3.89
C LYS A 323 4.12 35.10 5.38
N ARG A 324 2.89 35.06 5.93
CA ARG A 324 2.62 34.56 7.29
C ARG A 324 2.53 33.04 7.40
N GLY A 325 2.92 32.34 6.33
CA GLY A 325 3.03 30.88 6.27
C GLY A 325 1.72 30.16 5.99
N VAL A 326 0.63 30.89 5.70
CA VAL A 326 -0.67 30.32 5.31
C VAL A 326 -0.75 30.28 3.79
N SER A 327 -0.41 29.14 3.20
CA SER A 327 -0.72 28.92 1.79
C SER A 327 -2.20 28.56 1.67
N LEU A 328 -3.02 29.50 1.17
CA LEU A 328 -4.44 29.29 0.94
C LEU A 328 -4.66 28.15 -0.08
N GLN A 329 -3.85 28.10 -1.13
CA GLN A 329 -3.90 27.06 -2.18
C GLN A 329 -3.56 25.66 -1.63
N ALA A 330 -2.52 25.52 -0.80
CA ALA A 330 -2.13 24.25 -0.19
C ALA A 330 -3.22 23.65 0.72
N ARG A 331 -4.03 24.50 1.36
CA ARG A 331 -5.09 24.07 2.29
C ARG A 331 -6.35 23.58 1.58
N PHE A 332 -6.66 24.09 0.38
CA PHE A 332 -7.77 23.56 -0.42
C PHE A 332 -7.48 22.14 -0.92
N GLU A 333 -6.21 21.80 -1.16
CA GLU A 333 -5.82 20.48 -1.67
C GLU A 333 -5.38 19.48 -0.59
N GLY A 334 -5.17 19.94 0.66
CA GLY A 334 -4.70 19.10 1.77
C GLY A 334 -3.23 18.68 1.66
N LEU A 335 -2.42 19.38 0.85
CA LEU A 335 -1.02 19.06 0.59
C LEU A 335 -0.13 20.08 1.30
N ASN A 336 0.71 19.64 2.23
CA ASN A 336 1.69 20.52 2.88
C ASN A 336 2.81 20.89 1.89
N ARG A 337 3.33 22.13 1.99
CA ARG A 337 4.53 22.54 1.26
C ARG A 337 5.70 21.65 1.66
N LYS A 338 6.37 21.04 0.67
CA LYS A 338 7.60 20.26 0.87
C LYS A 338 8.80 21.09 0.43
N GLU A 339 9.85 21.08 1.23
CA GLU A 339 11.13 21.67 0.84
C GLU A 339 11.87 20.72 -0.10
N ILE A 340 12.49 21.27 -1.15
CA ILE A 340 13.28 20.52 -2.12
C ILE A 340 14.71 21.00 -1.99
N ASN A 341 15.50 20.31 -1.17
CA ASN A 341 16.86 20.73 -0.82
C ASN A 341 17.95 20.07 -1.67
N GLY A 342 17.55 19.24 -2.65
CA GLY A 342 18.45 18.60 -3.61
C GLY A 342 17.75 17.72 -4.64
N LEU A 343 18.53 17.09 -5.53
CA LEU A 343 18.03 16.25 -6.61
C LEU A 343 17.26 15.01 -6.10
N GLY A 344 17.68 14.42 -4.98
CA GLY A 344 16.98 13.29 -4.35
C GLY A 344 15.57 13.67 -3.90
N ASP A 345 15.46 14.75 -3.13
CA ASP A 345 14.17 15.29 -2.67
C ASP A 345 13.28 15.66 -3.86
N PHE A 346 13.85 16.25 -4.91
CA PHE A 346 13.12 16.57 -6.13
C PHE A 346 12.49 15.34 -6.78
N MET A 347 13.28 14.28 -6.98
CA MET A 347 12.80 13.04 -7.61
C MET A 347 11.73 12.34 -6.77
N VAL A 348 11.90 12.27 -5.45
CA VAL A 348 10.91 11.69 -4.53
C VAL A 348 9.60 12.48 -4.58
N ASN A 349 9.68 13.81 -4.48
CA ASN A 349 8.50 14.68 -4.53
C ASN A 349 7.78 14.63 -5.88
N LEU A 350 8.52 14.53 -6.99
CA LEU A 350 7.95 14.37 -8.33
C LEU A 350 7.20 13.03 -8.45
N GLN A 351 7.81 11.94 -7.98
CA GLN A 351 7.16 10.62 -7.98
C GLN A 351 5.90 10.63 -7.10
N GLU A 352 5.96 11.25 -5.93
CA GLU A 352 4.81 11.34 -5.04
C GLU A 352 3.67 12.18 -5.64
N ALA A 353 3.99 13.31 -6.29
CA ALA A 353 3.02 14.15 -6.98
C ALA A 353 2.29 13.39 -8.10
N LEU A 354 3.02 12.60 -8.88
CA LEU A 354 2.43 11.73 -9.90
C LEU A 354 1.57 10.63 -9.25
N SER A 355 2.11 9.93 -8.25
CA SER A 355 1.42 8.82 -7.60
C SER A 355 0.11 9.25 -6.93
N ILE A 356 0.08 10.39 -6.22
CA ILE A 356 -1.14 10.93 -5.58
C ILE A 356 -2.24 11.21 -6.61
N ASN A 357 -1.88 11.85 -7.72
CA ASN A 357 -2.86 12.21 -8.74
C ASN A 357 -3.39 10.99 -9.48
N VAL A 358 -2.54 10.00 -9.73
CA VAL A 358 -2.98 8.77 -10.40
C VAL A 358 -3.79 7.86 -9.47
N LYS A 359 -3.51 7.84 -8.16
CA LYS A 359 -4.35 7.12 -7.17
C LYS A 359 -5.80 7.57 -7.22
N LYS A 360 -6.07 8.88 -7.37
CA LYS A 360 -7.44 9.43 -7.53
C LYS A 360 -8.17 8.87 -8.76
N VAL A 361 -7.44 8.43 -9.79
CA VAL A 361 -8.01 7.83 -11.00
C VAL A 361 -8.34 6.35 -10.81
N TYR A 362 -7.57 5.62 -10.00
CA TYR A 362 -7.73 4.18 -9.83
C TYR A 362 -8.58 3.76 -8.63
N VAL A 363 -8.59 4.56 -7.56
CA VAL A 363 -9.20 4.21 -6.28
C VAL A 363 -10.44 5.04 -6.03
N GLU A 364 -11.54 4.38 -5.72
CA GLU A 364 -12.83 5.00 -5.46
C GLU A 364 -13.23 4.86 -3.99
N LYS A 365 -14.15 5.71 -3.52
CA LYS A 365 -14.64 5.64 -2.13
C LYS A 365 -15.25 4.28 -1.77
N ARG A 366 -15.86 3.59 -2.74
CA ARG A 366 -16.42 2.23 -2.55
C ARG A 366 -15.34 1.17 -2.26
N ASP A 367 -14.07 1.41 -2.64
CA ASP A 367 -12.96 0.49 -2.36
C ASP A 367 -12.68 0.33 -0.86
N VAL A 368 -13.13 1.26 -0.02
CA VAL A 368 -13.08 1.13 1.44
C VAL A 368 -13.74 -0.17 1.91
N GLU A 369 -14.81 -0.62 1.24
CA GLU A 369 -15.55 -1.82 1.65
C GLU A 369 -14.74 -3.11 1.51
N ARG A 370 -13.80 -3.13 0.56
CA ARG A 370 -12.94 -4.27 0.23
C ARG A 370 -11.46 -4.03 0.54
N THR A 371 -11.14 -2.97 1.29
CA THR A 371 -9.77 -2.61 1.65
C THR A 371 -9.51 -2.79 3.14
N ILE A 372 -8.45 -3.52 3.47
CA ILE A 372 -7.82 -3.53 4.78
C ILE A 372 -6.80 -2.40 4.81
N GLY A 373 -7.12 -1.32 5.54
CA GLY A 373 -6.18 -0.23 5.81
C GLY A 373 -5.28 -0.58 6.98
N ILE A 374 -3.97 -0.46 6.80
CA ILE A 374 -2.93 -0.81 7.75
C ILE A 374 -2.19 0.48 8.13
N ASP A 375 -2.54 1.05 9.29
CA ASP A 375 -1.94 2.27 9.82
C ASP A 375 -0.61 1.95 10.51
N THR A 376 0.50 2.16 9.79
CA THR A 376 1.86 1.86 10.27
C THR A 376 2.40 2.90 11.26
N ASP A 377 1.58 3.89 11.65
CA ASP A 377 1.89 5.00 12.55
C ASP A 377 3.12 5.80 12.09
N TYR A 378 4.31 5.36 12.51
CA TYR A 378 5.58 6.05 12.33
C TYR A 378 6.51 5.43 11.28
N ILE A 379 6.17 4.24 10.76
CA ILE A 379 7.00 3.51 9.79
C ILE A 379 6.52 3.83 8.37
N GLU A 380 7.41 4.36 7.55
CA GLU A 380 7.16 4.73 6.15
C GLU A 380 7.76 3.68 5.20
N THR A 381 7.31 3.68 3.94
CA THR A 381 7.77 2.70 2.91
C THR A 381 9.26 2.75 2.60
N THR A 382 9.93 3.84 2.95
CA THR A 382 11.37 4.06 2.74
C THR A 382 12.22 3.72 3.97
N ASP A 383 11.60 3.32 5.08
CA ASP A 383 12.31 2.92 6.30
C ASP A 383 12.83 1.47 6.15
N PHE A 384 13.96 1.31 5.47
CA PHE A 384 14.58 0.00 5.25
C PHE A 384 15.30 -0.57 6.49
N GLU A 385 15.53 0.24 7.52
CA GLU A 385 16.25 -0.13 8.75
C GLU A 385 15.28 -0.26 9.93
N LEU A 386 14.73 -1.46 10.12
CA LEU A 386 13.78 -1.76 11.20
C LEU A 386 14.42 -2.64 12.27
N LEU A 387 14.26 -2.26 13.54
CA LEU A 387 14.62 -3.14 14.65
C LEU A 387 13.60 -4.27 14.78
N LYS A 388 13.92 -5.29 15.60
CA LYS A 388 13.00 -6.42 15.83
C LYS A 388 11.65 -5.93 16.37
N GLU A 389 11.68 -4.97 17.28
CA GLU A 389 10.50 -4.40 17.92
C GLU A 389 9.64 -3.61 16.91
N ASP A 390 10.26 -2.91 15.95
CA ASP A 390 9.54 -2.22 14.87
C ASP A 390 8.84 -3.22 13.93
N ARG A 391 9.47 -4.36 13.64
CA ARG A 391 8.89 -5.44 12.83
C ARG A 391 7.72 -6.12 13.54
N GLU A 392 7.87 -6.43 14.82
CA GLU A 392 6.80 -7.00 15.66
C GLU A 392 5.61 -6.03 15.75
N PHE A 393 5.86 -4.73 15.87
CA PHE A 393 4.85 -3.70 15.81
C PHE A 393 4.07 -3.72 14.48
N LEU A 394 4.75 -3.77 13.32
CA LEU A 394 4.09 -3.87 12.01
C LEU A 394 3.21 -5.11 11.87
N LEU A 395 3.70 -6.27 12.34
CA LEU A 395 2.92 -7.51 12.31
C LEU A 395 1.65 -7.39 13.16
N GLU A 396 1.74 -6.78 14.34
CA GLU A 396 0.60 -6.58 15.22
C GLU A 396 -0.42 -5.58 14.63
N VAL A 397 0.05 -4.48 14.02
CA VAL A 397 -0.81 -3.54 13.28
C VAL A 397 -1.56 -4.27 12.17
N GLY A 398 -0.86 -5.10 11.38
CA GLY A 398 -1.47 -5.91 10.33
C GLY A 398 -2.56 -6.85 10.86
N ARG A 399 -2.29 -7.55 11.97
CA ARG A 399 -3.27 -8.44 12.64
C ARG A 399 -4.51 -7.68 13.11
N ARG A 400 -4.33 -6.53 13.76
CA ARG A 400 -5.43 -5.68 14.24
C ARG A 400 -6.28 -5.17 13.10
N SER A 401 -5.64 -4.68 12.04
CA SER A 401 -6.29 -4.14 10.84
C SER A 401 -7.11 -5.21 10.13
N ALA A 402 -6.55 -6.41 9.94
CA ALA A 402 -7.25 -7.54 9.34
C ALA A 402 -8.45 -7.98 10.20
N ARG A 403 -8.28 -8.07 11.52
CA ARG A 403 -9.36 -8.42 12.44
C ARG A 403 -10.48 -7.37 12.44
N ALA A 404 -10.14 -6.08 12.45
CA ALA A 404 -11.09 -4.98 12.36
C ALA A 404 -11.91 -5.05 11.06
N PHE A 405 -11.25 -5.27 9.93
CA PHE A 405 -11.91 -5.47 8.64
C PHE A 405 -12.86 -6.67 8.67
N LEU A 406 -12.43 -7.82 9.19
CA LEU A 406 -13.27 -9.02 9.25
C LEU A 406 -14.49 -8.83 10.16
N TYR A 407 -14.35 -8.15 11.30
CA TYR A 407 -15.49 -7.84 12.16
C TYR A 407 -16.49 -6.92 11.48
N ASP A 408 -16.01 -5.87 10.82
CA ASP A 408 -16.84 -4.94 10.07
C ASP A 408 -17.54 -5.64 8.87
N PHE A 409 -16.81 -6.50 8.17
CA PHE A 409 -17.37 -7.35 7.11
C PHE A 409 -18.48 -8.28 7.63
N LEU A 410 -18.27 -8.94 8.78
CA LEU A 410 -19.28 -9.79 9.41
C LEU A 410 -20.53 -8.99 9.82
N LYS A 411 -20.35 -7.78 10.39
CA LYS A 411 -21.47 -6.89 10.74
C LYS A 411 -22.27 -6.48 9.51
N ARG A 412 -21.60 -6.13 8.41
CA ARG A 412 -22.23 -5.64 7.17
C ARG A 412 -22.92 -6.74 6.37
N LYS A 413 -22.27 -7.90 6.19
CA LYS A 413 -22.75 -8.97 5.30
C LYS A 413 -23.54 -10.06 6.00
N ASN A 414 -23.45 -10.15 7.33
CA ASN A 414 -24.08 -11.17 8.18
C ASN A 414 -24.08 -12.58 7.52
N PRO A 415 -22.91 -13.10 7.11
CA PRO A 415 -22.86 -14.35 6.38
C PRO A 415 -23.36 -15.50 7.27
N PRO A 416 -24.00 -16.53 6.70
CA PRO A 416 -24.48 -17.68 7.46
C PRO A 416 -23.32 -18.33 8.21
N ARG A 417 -23.54 -18.65 9.50
CA ARG A 417 -22.55 -19.36 10.30
C ARG A 417 -22.30 -20.74 9.69
N LYS A 418 -21.05 -21.01 9.33
CA LYS A 418 -20.62 -22.34 8.88
C LYS A 418 -20.75 -23.32 10.03
N THR A 419 -21.33 -24.49 9.77
CA THR A 419 -21.39 -25.60 10.72
C THR A 419 -20.03 -26.31 10.80
N ALA A 420 -19.81 -27.13 11.84
CA ALA A 420 -18.61 -27.96 11.93
C ALA A 420 -18.43 -28.89 10.72
N ALA A 421 -19.54 -29.36 10.14
CA ALA A 421 -19.55 -30.15 8.90
C ALA A 421 -19.06 -29.33 7.70
N ASP A 422 -19.45 -28.06 7.59
CA ASP A 422 -18.99 -27.16 6.53
C ASP A 422 -17.48 -26.91 6.62
N TYR A 423 -16.94 -26.72 7.82
CA TYR A 423 -15.49 -26.59 8.03
C TYR A 423 -14.74 -27.86 7.62
N LYS A 424 -15.22 -29.04 8.05
CA LYS A 424 -14.63 -30.33 7.68
C LYS A 424 -14.66 -30.55 6.16
N ARG A 425 -15.76 -30.18 5.50
CA ARG A 425 -15.90 -30.23 4.04
C ARG A 425 -14.94 -29.26 3.34
N SER A 426 -14.83 -28.00 3.80
CA SER A 426 -13.88 -27.03 3.24
C SER A 426 -12.43 -27.52 3.36
N ARG A 427 -12.00 -27.98 4.54
CA ARG A 427 -10.65 -28.54 4.74
C ARG A 427 -10.38 -29.73 3.83
N ARG A 428 -11.35 -30.65 3.70
CA ARG A 428 -11.21 -31.81 2.79
C ARG A 428 -11.05 -31.38 1.34
N MET A 429 -11.84 -30.41 0.88
CA MET A 429 -11.74 -29.88 -0.49
C MET A 429 -10.41 -29.18 -0.73
N GLU A 430 -9.90 -28.43 0.25
CA GLU A 430 -8.60 -27.76 0.18
C GLU A 430 -7.45 -28.78 0.13
N ALA A 431 -7.50 -29.82 0.97
CA ALA A 431 -6.54 -30.93 0.90
C ALA A 431 -6.59 -31.66 -0.45
N LEU A 432 -7.78 -31.87 -1.02
CA LEU A 432 -7.95 -32.50 -2.33
C LEU A 432 -7.36 -31.63 -3.46
N ARG A 433 -7.59 -30.31 -3.41
CA ARG A 433 -6.95 -29.36 -4.34
C ARG A 433 -5.44 -29.40 -4.20
N HIS A 434 -4.92 -29.36 -2.97
CA HIS A 434 -3.49 -29.45 -2.72
C HIS A 434 -2.89 -30.75 -3.27
N GLN A 435 -3.57 -31.88 -3.07
CA GLN A 435 -3.12 -33.17 -3.61
C GLN A 435 -3.16 -33.21 -5.15
N GLN A 436 -4.17 -32.59 -5.78
CA GLN A 436 -4.23 -32.44 -7.24
C GLN A 436 -3.10 -31.55 -7.77
N LEU A 437 -2.76 -30.47 -7.05
CA LEU A 437 -1.66 -29.57 -7.39
C LEU A 437 -0.30 -30.30 -7.31
N LEU A 438 -0.05 -31.02 -6.21
CA LEU A 438 1.15 -31.85 -6.06
C LEU A 438 1.28 -32.91 -7.16
N ARG A 439 0.16 -33.52 -7.55
CA ARG A 439 0.13 -34.51 -8.64
C ARG A 439 0.48 -33.87 -9.99
N ARG A 440 -0.13 -32.74 -10.36
CA ARG A 440 0.21 -32.00 -11.58
C ARG A 440 1.69 -31.61 -11.62
N ARG A 441 2.22 -31.15 -10.49
CA ARG A 441 3.64 -30.84 -10.34
C ARG A 441 4.54 -32.05 -10.57
N SER A 442 4.19 -33.21 -10.01
CA SER A 442 4.94 -34.45 -10.23
C SER A 442 4.89 -34.91 -11.70
N GLU A 443 3.75 -34.73 -12.37
CA GLU A 443 3.58 -35.08 -13.79
C GLU A 443 4.41 -34.18 -14.71
N GLN A 444 4.54 -32.88 -14.40
CA GLN A 444 5.42 -31.94 -15.09
C GLN A 444 6.91 -32.26 -14.89
N ILE A 445 7.34 -32.52 -13.65
CA ILE A 445 8.75 -32.86 -13.35
C ILE A 445 9.17 -34.16 -14.05
N LEU A 446 8.24 -35.12 -14.18
CA LEU A 446 8.48 -36.41 -14.84
C LEU A 446 8.36 -36.36 -16.37
N GLY A 447 8.09 -35.19 -16.97
CA GLY A 447 7.96 -35.04 -18.42
C GLY A 447 6.81 -35.84 -19.05
N LEU A 448 5.84 -36.29 -18.24
CA LEU A 448 4.68 -37.04 -18.72
C LEU A 448 3.61 -36.05 -19.18
N SER A 449 3.82 -35.42 -20.35
CA SER A 449 2.74 -34.71 -21.02
C SER A 449 1.64 -35.72 -21.35
N SER A 450 0.44 -35.53 -20.82
CA SER A 450 -0.73 -36.33 -21.18
C SER A 450 -1.17 -35.93 -22.59
N GLY A 451 -0.56 -36.57 -23.59
CA GLY A 451 -1.04 -36.55 -24.95
C GLY A 451 -2.48 -37.05 -24.98
N SER A 452 -3.40 -36.18 -25.38
CA SER A 452 -4.78 -36.50 -25.72
C SER A 452 -4.82 -37.49 -26.89
N GLN A 453 -4.74 -38.80 -26.60
CA GLN A 453 -5.15 -39.82 -27.55
C GLN A 453 -6.64 -40.10 -27.38
N SER A 454 -7.39 -39.55 -28.33
CA SER A 454 -8.73 -39.98 -28.72
C SER A 454 -8.81 -41.52 -28.74
N LYS A 455 -9.69 -42.07 -27.91
CA LYS A 455 -9.98 -43.51 -27.84
C LYS A 455 -10.74 -43.93 -29.10
N ASN A 456 -10.04 -44.49 -30.07
CA ASN A 456 -10.64 -45.45 -31.00
C ASN A 456 -10.46 -46.86 -30.41
N LYS A 457 -11.57 -47.41 -29.89
CA LYS A 457 -11.65 -48.82 -29.49
C LYS A 457 -11.58 -49.70 -30.74
N LYS A 458 -10.50 -50.48 -30.89
CA LYS A 458 -10.57 -51.81 -31.51
C LYS A 458 -9.76 -52.81 -30.70
N SER A 459 -10.46 -53.87 -30.32
CA SER A 459 -9.99 -55.08 -29.68
C SER A 459 -8.88 -55.76 -30.48
N LEU A 460 -7.83 -56.26 -29.81
CA LEU A 460 -7.23 -57.55 -30.15
C LEU A 460 -6.36 -58.08 -29.00
N SER A 461 -6.62 -59.34 -28.72
CA SER A 461 -6.01 -60.22 -27.73
C SER A 461 -4.51 -60.44 -27.98
N GLY A 462 -3.72 -60.50 -26.91
CA GLY A 462 -2.34 -61.00 -27.00
C GLY A 462 -1.59 -60.93 -25.67
N ARG A 463 -1.63 -62.01 -24.88
CA ARG A 463 -0.74 -62.23 -23.74
C ARG A 463 0.72 -62.26 -24.22
N LYS A 464 1.56 -61.36 -23.70
CA LYS A 464 2.99 -61.65 -23.46
C LYS A 464 3.43 -61.00 -22.14
N LYS A 465 3.78 -61.84 -21.17
CA LYS A 465 4.51 -61.46 -19.95
C LYS A 465 5.92 -61.03 -20.36
N VAL A 466 6.33 -59.82 -20.02
CA VAL A 466 7.74 -59.43 -19.98
C VAL A 466 8.04 -58.94 -18.56
N SER A 467 8.94 -59.66 -17.91
CA SER A 467 9.53 -59.35 -16.62
C SER A 467 10.51 -58.19 -16.79
N ILE A 468 10.32 -57.10 -16.04
CA ILE A 468 11.35 -56.06 -15.89
C ILE A 468 11.73 -56.03 -14.41
N LYS A 469 13.00 -56.36 -14.17
CA LYS A 469 13.69 -56.36 -12.89
C LYS A 469 13.64 -54.97 -12.26
N LYS A 470 13.18 -54.90 -11.00
CA LYS A 470 13.39 -53.75 -10.11
C LYS A 470 14.84 -53.79 -9.60
N ASN A 471 15.62 -52.76 -9.86
CA ASN A 471 16.80 -52.43 -9.06
C ASN A 471 17.14 -50.94 -9.21
N ALA A 472 16.78 -50.14 -8.21
CA ALA A 472 17.56 -49.02 -7.69
C ALA A 472 16.86 -48.50 -6.42
N LYS A 473 17.52 -48.72 -5.29
CA LYS A 473 17.18 -48.14 -3.98
C LYS A 473 17.45 -46.64 -4.04
N ASN A 474 16.51 -45.81 -3.59
CA ASN A 474 16.80 -44.44 -3.18
C ASN A 474 16.15 -44.19 -1.79
N PRO A 475 16.90 -43.84 -0.72
CA PRO A 475 16.38 -43.87 0.65
C PRO A 475 15.49 -42.68 1.06
N MET A 476 15.27 -41.69 0.20
CA MET A 476 14.67 -40.40 0.59
C MET A 476 13.13 -40.31 0.47
N MET A 477 12.44 -41.43 0.28
CA MET A 477 10.98 -41.49 0.10
C MET A 477 10.21 -42.02 1.33
N ARG A 478 10.90 -42.37 2.43
CA ARG A 478 10.25 -42.84 3.66
C ARG A 478 9.97 -41.75 4.70
N GLN A 479 10.65 -40.60 4.64
CA GLN A 479 10.44 -39.53 5.64
C GLN A 479 9.23 -38.61 5.37
N ILE A 480 8.56 -38.72 4.22
CA ILE A 480 7.42 -37.85 3.87
C ILE A 480 6.06 -38.52 4.15
N THR A 481 6.05 -39.80 4.56
CA THR A 481 4.81 -40.54 4.84
C THR A 481 4.49 -40.73 6.33
N GLU A 482 5.33 -40.26 7.25
CA GLU A 482 5.13 -40.43 8.71
C GLU A 482 4.64 -39.18 9.47
N GLU A 483 4.56 -37.99 8.86
CA GLU A 483 4.08 -36.76 9.57
C GLU A 483 2.57 -36.47 9.40
N THR A 484 1.75 -37.47 9.07
CA THR A 484 0.28 -37.30 8.99
C THR A 484 -0.52 -37.97 10.11
N GLU A 485 0.13 -38.41 11.18
CA GLU A 485 -0.52 -38.75 12.45
C GLU A 485 -0.24 -37.66 13.49
N ILE A 486 -1.05 -36.60 13.49
CA ILE A 486 -1.24 -35.78 14.68
C ILE A 486 -2.48 -36.33 15.38
N THR A 487 -2.25 -36.88 16.55
CA THR A 487 -3.22 -37.46 17.47
C THR A 487 -4.24 -36.44 17.95
N ASP A 488 -5.52 -36.82 17.87
CA ASP A 488 -6.64 -36.21 18.60
C ASP A 488 -6.41 -36.37 20.11
N SER A 489 -5.95 -35.32 20.78
CA SER A 489 -6.13 -35.11 22.22
C SER A 489 -5.93 -33.63 22.54
N ASP A 490 -7.02 -32.86 22.50
CA ASP A 490 -7.25 -31.61 23.28
C ASP A 490 -8.57 -30.94 22.87
N ALA A 491 -9.62 -31.76 22.73
CA ALA A 491 -10.99 -31.31 22.46
C ALA A 491 -11.99 -32.05 23.33
N SER A 492 -11.75 -32.06 24.64
CA SER A 492 -12.76 -32.41 25.63
C SER A 492 -12.34 -31.80 26.96
N ASP A 493 -12.67 -30.53 27.17
CA ASP A 493 -13.13 -30.13 28.50
C ASP A 493 -13.83 -28.77 28.50
N ILE A 494 -14.91 -28.75 29.27
CA ILE A 494 -15.70 -27.59 29.72
C ILE A 494 -16.84 -27.18 28.76
N SER A 495 -17.94 -27.94 28.86
CA SER A 495 -19.27 -27.37 28.86
C SER A 495 -20.02 -27.77 30.14
N SER A 496 -20.69 -26.77 30.72
CA SER A 496 -21.71 -26.85 31.78
C SER A 496 -21.26 -27.16 33.22
N THR A 497 -21.34 -26.13 34.07
CA THR A 497 -22.25 -26.14 35.22
C THR A 497 -22.74 -24.71 35.46
N GLY A 498 -24.06 -24.54 35.45
CA GLY A 498 -24.73 -23.37 36.01
C GLY A 498 -25.20 -23.70 37.42
N GLY A 499 -25.37 -22.67 38.26
CA GLY A 499 -26.14 -22.78 39.49
C GLY A 499 -25.65 -21.92 40.65
N LYS A 500 -26.24 -20.72 40.73
CA LYS A 500 -26.66 -20.00 41.95
C LYS A 500 -25.78 -20.12 43.21
N ASP A 501 -25.25 -18.98 43.67
CA ASP A 501 -25.65 -18.54 45.00
C ASP A 501 -25.53 -17.02 45.22
N THR A 502 -26.51 -16.52 45.96
CA THR A 502 -26.74 -15.11 46.31
C THR A 502 -25.94 -14.70 47.54
N ARG A 503 -25.36 -13.49 47.56
CA ARG A 503 -25.39 -12.60 48.74
C ARG A 503 -24.93 -11.17 48.43
N ARG A 504 -25.79 -10.23 48.82
CA ARG A 504 -25.57 -8.77 48.89
C ARG A 504 -24.47 -8.42 49.90
N LEU A 505 -23.73 -7.33 49.69
CA LEU A 505 -23.62 -6.15 50.58
C LEU A 505 -22.58 -5.12 50.06
N ASN A 506 -23.11 -3.98 49.62
CA ASN A 506 -22.69 -2.56 49.65
C ASN A 506 -21.22 -2.04 49.67
N PRO A 507 -21.03 -0.77 49.22
CA PRO A 507 -19.75 -0.18 48.80
C PRO A 507 -19.08 0.68 49.88
N ILE A 508 -17.76 0.87 49.80
CA ILE A 508 -17.04 1.88 50.59
C ILE A 508 -16.06 2.67 49.70
N ASN A 509 -16.30 3.99 49.68
CA ASN A 509 -15.40 5.07 49.26
C ASN A 509 -14.00 4.96 49.89
N ASN A 510 -12.93 5.31 49.15
CA ASN A 510 -12.11 6.45 49.56
C ASN A 510 -11.10 6.96 48.50
N ARG A 511 -10.96 8.28 48.56
CA ARG A 511 -10.18 9.25 47.77
C ARG A 511 -8.64 9.07 47.82
N PRO A 512 -7.88 9.80 46.96
CA PRO A 512 -6.48 9.52 46.65
C PRO A 512 -5.50 10.20 47.62
N ARG A 513 -4.29 9.63 47.75
CA ARG A 513 -3.14 10.26 48.42
C ARG A 513 -2.13 10.75 47.39
N THR A 514 -1.98 12.07 47.37
CA THR A 514 -0.83 12.83 46.87
C THR A 514 0.43 12.51 47.68
N ARG A 515 1.58 12.38 47.02
CA ARG A 515 2.90 12.60 47.65
C ARG A 515 3.86 13.26 46.66
N THR A 516 4.20 14.49 47.04
CA THR A 516 5.31 15.33 46.62
C THR A 516 6.67 14.66 46.87
N TRP A 517 7.64 14.95 46.01
CA TRP A 517 9.07 14.81 46.32
C TRP A 517 9.80 16.02 45.73
N ASP A 518 10.22 16.92 46.61
CA ASP A 518 11.36 17.81 46.43
C ASP A 518 12.61 17.07 46.92
N ASN A 519 13.64 17.05 46.07
CA ASN A 519 15.06 17.29 46.38
C ASN A 519 15.90 17.09 45.12
#